data_AF-A0A0A0B3A6-F1
#
_entry.id   AF-A0A0A0B3A6-F1
#
_cell.length_a   1.000
_cell.length_b   1.000
_cell.length_c   1.000
_cell.angle_alpha   90.00
_cell.angle_beta   90.00
_cell.angle_gamma   90.00
#
_symmetry.space_group_name_H-M   'P 1'
#
loop_
_entity.id
_entity.type
_entity.pdbx_description
1 polymer ?
#
loop_
_entity_poly.entity_id
_entity_poly.type
_entity_poly.pdbx_seq_one_letter_code
_entity_poly.pdbx_strand_id
1 'polypeptide(L)'
;SARTLALQCAMKDPQNCALSALTLCEKDHIAFETAYQIVLDAATTGMSYSQLFTIARYMEHHGYPMRAYKLATLAMTHLNLSYNQDTHPAINDVLWACALSHSLGKNELAAIIPLVVKSVKCATVLSDILRRCTLTTPGMVGLHGRRNSGKLMSLDKAPLRQLLDATIGAYINTTHSRLTHISPRHYSEFIEFLSKARETFLMAHDGHIQFTQFIDNLKQIYKGKKKLMMLVRERFG
;
A
#
# COMPACT_ATOMS: atom_id res chain seq x y z
N SER A 1 11.61 25.55 -29.97
CA SER A 1 12.24 26.01 -28.71
C SER A 1 12.68 24.78 -27.90
N ALA A 2 13.45 24.96 -26.81
CA ALA A 2 13.87 23.84 -25.96
C ALA A 2 12.69 23.02 -25.41
N ARG A 3 11.55 23.68 -25.12
CA ARG A 3 10.30 23.03 -24.70
C ARG A 3 9.70 22.11 -25.76
N THR A 4 9.63 22.59 -27.01
CA THR A 4 9.13 21.77 -28.14
C THR A 4 9.95 20.51 -28.31
N LEU A 5 11.29 20.62 -28.22
CA LEU A 5 12.17 19.47 -28.33
C LEU A 5 11.97 18.50 -27.15
N ALA A 6 11.86 19.01 -25.93
CA ALA A 6 11.61 18.18 -24.75
C ALA A 6 10.29 17.40 -24.83
N LEU A 7 9.21 18.02 -25.32
CA LEU A 7 7.93 17.36 -25.56
C LEU A 7 8.06 16.26 -26.62
N GLN A 8 8.76 16.52 -27.73
CA GLN A 8 9.00 15.53 -28.77
C GLN A 8 9.82 14.34 -28.26
N CYS A 9 10.82 14.58 -27.41
CA CYS A 9 11.59 13.53 -26.75
C CYS A 9 10.69 12.71 -25.81
N ALA A 10 9.87 13.37 -24.98
CA ALA A 10 8.94 12.70 -24.08
C ALA A 10 7.88 11.86 -24.83
N MET A 11 7.43 12.27 -26.02
CA MET A 11 6.52 11.46 -26.82
C MET A 11 7.18 10.17 -27.35
N LYS A 12 8.48 10.20 -27.64
CA LYS A 12 9.22 9.04 -28.19
C LYS A 12 9.73 8.11 -27.09
N ASP A 13 10.20 8.68 -25.98
CA ASP A 13 10.73 7.96 -24.84
C ASP A 13 10.21 8.60 -23.53
N PRO A 14 8.93 8.34 -23.18
CA PRO A 14 8.34 8.93 -21.98
C PRO A 14 9.06 8.50 -20.70
N GLN A 15 9.57 7.27 -20.64
CA GLN A 15 10.23 6.70 -19.46
C GLN A 15 11.44 7.56 -19.04
N ASN A 16 12.25 8.01 -20.00
CA ASN A 16 13.46 8.76 -19.70
C ASN A 16 13.29 10.29 -19.83
N CYS A 17 12.32 10.78 -20.60
CA CYS A 17 12.22 12.20 -20.94
C CYS A 17 11.04 12.95 -20.29
N ALA A 18 10.02 12.26 -19.78
CA ALA A 18 8.79 12.89 -19.29
C ALA A 18 9.02 13.88 -18.14
N LEU A 19 9.85 13.51 -17.15
CA LEU A 19 10.13 14.38 -16.00
C LEU A 19 10.86 15.65 -16.43
N SER A 20 11.89 15.52 -17.29
CA SER A 20 12.62 16.66 -17.83
C SER A 20 11.71 17.58 -18.65
N ALA A 21 10.79 17.02 -19.43
CA ALA A 21 9.79 17.80 -20.17
C ALA A 21 8.87 18.58 -19.23
N LEU A 22 8.37 17.95 -18.16
CA LEU A 22 7.56 18.62 -17.13
C LEU A 22 8.31 19.80 -16.49
N THR A 23 9.57 19.61 -16.11
CA THR A 23 10.39 20.67 -15.50
C THR A 23 10.64 21.83 -16.48
N LEU A 24 10.96 21.55 -17.75
CA LEU A 24 11.21 22.60 -18.75
C LEU A 24 9.93 23.38 -19.12
N CYS A 25 8.78 22.73 -18.99
CA CYS A 25 7.48 23.30 -19.33
C CYS A 25 6.78 23.99 -18.15
N GLU A 26 7.31 23.93 -16.92
CA GLU A 26 6.65 24.39 -15.69
C GLU A 26 6.05 25.81 -15.77
N LYS A 27 6.76 26.75 -16.42
CA LYS A 27 6.32 28.16 -16.56
C LYS A 27 5.30 28.40 -17.68
N ASP A 28 5.01 27.38 -18.47
CA ASP A 28 4.15 27.45 -19.66
C ASP A 28 3.00 26.46 -19.50
N HIS A 29 1.84 26.97 -19.11
CA HIS A 29 0.70 26.14 -18.76
C HIS A 29 0.33 25.14 -19.85
N ILE A 30 0.30 25.56 -21.13
CA ILE A 30 -0.09 24.70 -22.24
C ILE A 30 0.95 23.60 -22.44
N ALA A 31 2.24 23.96 -22.41
CA ALA A 31 3.31 22.98 -22.57
C ALA A 31 3.36 22.01 -21.37
N PHE A 32 3.08 22.47 -20.15
CA PHE A 32 3.06 21.65 -18.95
C PHE A 32 1.90 20.64 -18.98
N GLU A 33 0.69 21.07 -19.36
CA GLU A 33 -0.44 20.16 -19.57
C GLU A 33 -0.11 19.11 -20.63
N THR A 34 0.54 19.52 -21.72
CA THR A 34 0.94 18.60 -22.79
C THR A 34 1.93 17.55 -22.26
N ALA A 35 2.96 17.97 -21.52
CA ALA A 35 3.92 17.06 -20.89
C ALA A 35 3.24 16.10 -19.90
N TYR A 36 2.30 16.61 -19.09
CA TYR A 36 1.55 15.79 -18.15
C TYR A 36 0.66 14.76 -18.85
N GLN A 37 0.00 15.13 -19.96
CA GLN A 37 -0.80 14.19 -20.75
C GLN A 37 0.06 13.09 -21.37
N ILE A 38 1.27 13.41 -21.85
CA ILE A 38 2.24 12.40 -22.32
C ILE A 38 2.54 11.38 -21.21
N VAL A 39 2.70 11.81 -19.96
CA VAL A 39 2.93 10.90 -18.82
C VAL A 39 1.72 9.99 -18.60
N LEU A 40 0.51 10.54 -18.65
CA LEU A 40 -0.72 9.75 -18.48
C LEU A 40 -0.89 8.70 -19.58
N ASP A 41 -0.62 9.06 -20.83
CA ASP A 41 -0.69 8.14 -21.96
C ASP A 41 0.40 7.05 -21.84
N ALA A 42 1.61 7.43 -21.45
CA ALA A 42 2.71 6.52 -21.21
C ALA A 42 2.45 5.55 -20.04
N ALA A 43 1.73 6.02 -19.02
CA ALA A 43 1.30 5.18 -17.90
C ALA A 43 0.41 4.02 -18.36
N THR A 44 -0.33 4.16 -19.47
CA THR A 44 -1.16 3.07 -20.00
C THR A 44 -0.40 2.11 -20.92
N THR A 45 0.75 2.53 -21.45
CA THR A 45 1.47 1.83 -22.53
C THR A 45 2.78 1.18 -22.08
N GLY A 46 3.17 1.31 -20.81
CA GLY A 46 4.28 0.54 -20.24
C GLY A 46 5.27 1.32 -19.38
N MET A 47 4.99 2.57 -19.00
CA MET A 47 5.83 3.28 -18.04
C MET A 47 5.91 2.48 -16.72
N SER A 48 7.12 2.33 -16.20
CA SER A 48 7.36 1.60 -14.95
C SER A 48 6.67 2.28 -13.77
N TYR A 49 6.20 1.50 -12.78
CA TYR A 49 5.60 2.06 -11.57
C TYR A 49 6.57 3.00 -10.82
N SER A 50 7.88 2.72 -10.83
CA SER A 50 8.89 3.53 -10.15
C SER A 50 9.01 4.92 -10.78
N GLN A 51 8.98 5.00 -12.12
CA GLN A 51 9.00 6.27 -12.81
C GLN A 51 7.70 7.05 -12.60
N LEU A 52 6.55 6.36 -12.61
CA LEU A 52 5.26 6.99 -12.31
C LEU A 52 5.23 7.57 -10.90
N PHE A 53 5.75 6.85 -9.89
CA PHE A 53 5.87 7.37 -8.53
C PHE A 53 6.83 8.56 -8.43
N THR A 54 7.95 8.52 -9.16
CA THR A 54 8.89 9.65 -9.22
C THR A 54 8.21 10.91 -9.75
N ILE A 55 7.45 10.79 -10.85
CA ILE A 55 6.72 11.93 -11.43
C ILE A 55 5.54 12.33 -10.53
N ALA A 56 4.88 11.38 -9.86
CA ALA A 56 3.81 11.68 -8.90
C ALA A 56 4.32 12.52 -7.72
N ARG A 57 5.49 12.17 -7.17
CA ARG A 57 6.17 12.96 -6.13
C ARG A 57 6.53 14.35 -6.61
N TYR A 58 7.04 14.45 -7.83
CA TYR A 58 7.29 15.75 -8.46
C TYR A 58 6.01 16.59 -8.50
N MET A 59 4.87 16.03 -8.91
CA MET A 59 3.59 16.76 -8.96
C MET A 59 3.14 17.24 -7.57
N GLU A 60 3.28 16.40 -6.53
CA GLU A 60 2.91 16.77 -5.16
C GLU A 60 3.78 17.93 -4.66
N HIS A 61 5.10 17.85 -4.84
CA HIS A 61 6.04 18.89 -4.42
C HIS A 61 5.81 20.24 -5.09
N HIS A 62 5.25 20.25 -6.31
CA HIS A 62 4.93 21.47 -7.05
C HIS A 62 3.47 21.93 -6.85
N GLY A 63 2.75 21.39 -5.86
CA GLY A 63 1.43 21.86 -5.48
C GLY A 63 0.27 21.29 -6.32
N TYR A 64 0.48 20.17 -7.00
CA TYR A 64 -0.55 19.47 -7.79
C TYR A 64 -0.93 18.11 -7.19
N PRO A 65 -1.48 18.05 -5.96
CA PRO A 65 -1.72 16.79 -5.25
C PRO A 65 -2.73 15.88 -5.94
N MET A 66 -3.73 16.43 -6.66
CA MET A 66 -4.68 15.61 -7.42
C MET A 66 -4.04 14.96 -8.65
N ARG A 67 -3.05 15.62 -9.26
CA ARG A 67 -2.28 15.04 -10.38
C ARG A 67 -1.32 13.97 -9.88
N ALA A 68 -0.66 14.25 -8.76
CA ALA A 68 0.15 13.27 -8.04
C ALA A 68 -0.66 12.00 -7.73
N TYR A 69 -1.87 12.15 -7.20
CA TYR A 69 -2.75 11.03 -6.88
C TYR A 69 -3.16 10.23 -8.12
N LYS A 70 -3.48 10.90 -9.24
CA LYS A 70 -3.78 10.21 -10.51
C LYS A 70 -2.60 9.38 -11.01
N LEU A 71 -1.38 9.90 -10.93
CA LEU A 71 -0.18 9.14 -11.31
C LEU A 71 0.13 8.01 -10.32
N ALA A 72 -0.03 8.25 -9.01
CA ALA A 72 0.19 7.23 -7.99
C ALA A 72 -0.80 6.06 -8.14
N THR A 73 -2.07 6.33 -8.43
CA THR A 73 -3.06 5.27 -8.68
C THR A 73 -2.74 4.46 -9.92
N LEU A 74 -2.24 5.08 -10.99
CA LEU A 74 -1.72 4.39 -12.17
C LEU A 74 -0.46 3.57 -11.84
N ALA A 75 0.47 4.10 -11.04
CA ALA A 75 1.64 3.34 -10.60
C ALA A 75 1.24 2.07 -9.82
N MET A 76 0.22 2.20 -8.96
CA MET A 76 -0.31 1.08 -8.17
C MET A 76 -0.93 -0.03 -9.02
N THR A 77 -1.45 0.24 -10.23
CA THR A 77 -1.96 -0.83 -11.10
C THR A 77 -0.85 -1.69 -11.70
N HIS A 78 0.36 -1.14 -11.78
CA HIS A 78 1.56 -1.80 -12.33
C HIS A 78 2.44 -2.44 -11.25
N LEU A 79 2.23 -2.10 -9.99
CA LEU A 79 2.98 -2.62 -8.85
C LEU A 79 2.48 -4.01 -8.43
N ASN A 80 3.40 -4.90 -8.09
CA ASN A 80 3.12 -6.16 -7.43
C ASN A 80 4.19 -6.49 -6.37
N LEU A 81 3.82 -6.44 -5.10
CA LEU A 81 4.63 -6.83 -3.95
C LEU A 81 4.20 -8.21 -3.46
N SER A 82 5.07 -9.19 -3.65
CA SER A 82 4.87 -10.57 -3.22
C SER A 82 4.93 -10.71 -1.69
N TYR A 83 4.47 -11.85 -1.16
CA TYR A 83 4.34 -12.09 0.27
C TYR A 83 5.66 -12.02 1.07
N ASN A 84 6.79 -12.21 0.41
CA ASN A 84 8.16 -12.24 0.96
C ASN A 84 8.97 -10.96 0.68
N GLN A 85 8.31 -9.86 0.27
CA GLN A 85 8.96 -8.61 -0.11
C GLN A 85 8.70 -7.49 0.91
N ASP A 86 9.00 -7.74 2.19
CA ASP A 86 8.81 -6.80 3.30
C ASP A 86 9.88 -5.70 3.42
N THR A 87 10.92 -5.76 2.58
CA THR A 87 12.01 -4.76 2.49
C THR A 87 12.07 -4.07 1.12
N HIS A 88 11.08 -4.28 0.26
CA HIS A 88 11.08 -3.76 -1.10
C HIS A 88 10.98 -2.21 -1.11
N PRO A 89 11.77 -1.50 -1.93
CA PRO A 89 11.80 -0.02 -1.93
C PRO A 89 10.44 0.63 -2.21
N ALA A 90 9.63 0.01 -3.08
CA ALA A 90 8.28 0.49 -3.40
C ALA A 90 7.30 0.48 -2.22
N ILE A 91 7.64 -0.14 -1.07
CA ILE A 91 6.81 -0.03 0.15
C ILE A 91 6.64 1.44 0.54
N ASN A 92 7.70 2.25 0.46
CA ASN A 92 7.63 3.67 0.77
C ASN A 92 6.70 4.44 -0.19
N ASP A 93 6.65 4.02 -1.46
CA ASP A 93 5.76 4.61 -2.46
C ASP A 93 4.30 4.26 -2.17
N VAL A 94 3.99 3.02 -1.80
CA VAL A 94 2.64 2.60 -1.41
C VAL A 94 2.18 3.34 -0.15
N LEU A 95 3.02 3.40 0.88
CA LEU A 95 2.72 4.10 2.13
C LEU A 95 2.44 5.58 1.88
N TRP A 96 3.26 6.21 1.03
CA TRP A 96 3.04 7.59 0.61
C TRP A 96 1.76 7.77 -0.19
N ALA A 97 1.46 6.89 -1.15
CA ALA A 97 0.25 6.98 -1.94
C ALA A 97 -1.00 6.88 -1.06
N CYS A 98 -1.00 6.01 -0.06
CA CYS A 98 -2.04 5.94 0.96
C CYS A 98 -2.15 7.22 1.79
N ALA A 99 -1.03 7.82 2.19
CA ALA A 99 -1.01 9.08 2.95
C ALA A 99 -1.54 10.26 2.10
N LEU A 100 -1.12 10.37 0.84
CA LEU A 100 -1.64 11.35 -0.12
C LEU A 100 -3.15 11.18 -0.30
N SER A 101 -3.62 9.94 -0.50
CA SER A 101 -5.05 9.64 -0.65
C SER A 101 -5.85 10.05 0.58
N HIS A 102 -5.32 9.76 1.77
CA HIS A 102 -5.91 10.18 3.03
C HIS A 102 -5.96 11.72 3.16
N SER A 103 -4.92 12.42 2.71
CA SER A 103 -4.88 13.90 2.73
C SER A 103 -5.89 14.56 1.78
N LEU A 104 -6.19 13.91 0.66
CA LEU A 104 -7.13 14.40 -0.35
C LEU A 104 -8.59 14.18 0.06
N GLY A 105 -8.88 13.06 0.74
CA GLY A 105 -10.19 12.80 1.30
C GLY A 105 -10.58 11.33 1.34
N LYS A 106 -11.79 11.10 1.83
CA LYS A 106 -12.34 9.74 1.98
C LYS A 106 -12.59 9.04 0.65
N ASN A 107 -12.88 9.80 -0.42
CA ASN A 107 -13.19 9.23 -1.73
C ASN A 107 -11.92 8.66 -2.38
N GLU A 108 -10.84 9.43 -2.32
CA GLU A 108 -9.51 9.07 -2.83
C GLU A 108 -8.95 7.89 -2.03
N LEU A 109 -9.08 7.94 -0.70
CA LEU A 109 -8.74 6.79 0.14
C LEU A 109 -9.57 5.56 -0.23
N ALA A 110 -10.88 5.69 -0.42
CA ALA A 110 -11.72 4.55 -0.82
C ALA A 110 -11.35 3.97 -2.18
N ALA A 111 -10.93 4.80 -3.12
CA ALA A 111 -10.52 4.37 -4.45
C ALA A 111 -9.14 3.70 -4.48
N ILE A 112 -8.20 4.09 -3.61
CA ILE A 112 -6.86 3.49 -3.60
C ILE A 112 -6.81 2.12 -2.89
N ILE A 113 -7.69 1.88 -1.92
CA ILE A 113 -7.67 0.65 -1.10
C ILE A 113 -7.78 -0.64 -1.95
N PRO A 114 -8.69 -0.75 -2.94
CA PRO A 114 -8.72 -1.92 -3.83
C PRO A 114 -7.40 -2.14 -4.60
N LEU A 115 -6.71 -1.05 -4.99
CA LEU A 115 -5.43 -1.12 -5.68
C LEU A 115 -4.32 -1.64 -4.74
N VAL A 116 -4.31 -1.20 -3.48
CA VAL A 116 -3.39 -1.72 -2.45
C VAL A 116 -3.62 -3.21 -2.24
N VAL A 117 -4.87 -3.64 -2.04
CA VAL A 117 -5.21 -5.06 -1.85
C VAL A 117 -4.82 -5.92 -3.06
N LYS A 118 -4.93 -5.36 -4.27
CA LYS A 118 -4.50 -6.03 -5.50
C LYS A 118 -2.98 -6.13 -5.61
N SER A 119 -2.26 -5.05 -5.34
CA SER A 119 -0.82 -4.91 -5.57
C SER A 119 0.05 -5.45 -4.44
N VAL A 120 -0.43 -5.49 -3.20
CA VAL A 120 0.39 -5.90 -2.04
C VAL A 120 -0.11 -7.21 -1.46
N LYS A 121 0.77 -8.21 -1.39
CA LYS A 121 0.51 -9.53 -0.80
C LYS A 121 1.27 -9.79 0.49
N CYS A 122 2.22 -8.91 0.84
CA CYS A 122 2.97 -9.01 2.08
C CYS A 122 2.10 -8.60 3.28
N ALA A 123 1.87 -9.53 4.20
CA ALA A 123 0.95 -9.35 5.33
C ALA A 123 1.40 -8.23 6.29
N THR A 124 2.70 -8.12 6.56
CA THR A 124 3.26 -7.08 7.44
C THR A 124 3.14 -5.69 6.82
N VAL A 125 3.36 -5.57 5.50
CA VAL A 125 3.19 -4.31 4.76
C VAL A 125 1.73 -3.89 4.75
N LEU A 126 0.80 -4.81 4.44
CA LEU A 126 -0.64 -4.55 4.52
C LEU A 126 -1.08 -4.12 5.93
N SER A 127 -0.53 -4.75 6.97
CA SER A 127 -0.80 -4.40 8.37
C SER A 127 -0.30 -2.99 8.73
N ASP A 128 0.88 -2.59 8.25
CA ASP A 128 1.39 -1.23 8.44
C ASP A 128 0.52 -0.20 7.71
N ILE A 129 0.14 -0.47 6.44
CA ILE A 129 -0.77 0.38 5.69
C ILE A 129 -2.12 0.52 6.42
N LEU A 130 -2.69 -0.60 6.90
CA LEU A 130 -3.95 -0.62 7.63
C LEU A 130 -3.88 0.28 8.87
N ARG A 131 -2.83 0.14 9.69
CA ARG A 131 -2.62 0.95 10.90
C ARG A 131 -2.46 2.43 10.57
N ARG A 132 -1.79 2.78 9.48
CA ARG A 132 -1.65 4.19 9.07
C ARG A 132 -2.96 4.77 8.52
N CYS A 133 -3.75 3.97 7.82
CA CYS A 133 -5.06 4.40 7.33
C CYS A 133 -6.10 4.56 8.45
N THR A 134 -5.92 3.92 9.61
CA THR A 134 -6.81 4.10 10.76
C THR A 134 -6.44 5.30 11.62
N LEU A 135 -5.14 5.60 11.72
CA LEU A 135 -4.65 6.78 12.41
C LEU A 135 -4.98 8.02 11.57
N THR A 136 -5.94 8.83 12.04
CA THR A 136 -6.16 10.16 11.47
C THR A 136 -4.87 10.96 11.59
N THR A 137 -4.27 11.40 10.47
CA THR A 137 -3.05 12.21 10.47
C THR A 137 -3.19 13.38 11.46
N PRO A 138 -2.43 13.40 12.58
CA PRO A 138 -2.35 14.57 13.43
C PRO A 138 -1.41 15.54 12.72
N GLY A 139 -1.92 16.50 11.94
CA GLY A 139 -1.00 17.44 11.29
C GLY A 139 -1.50 18.43 10.25
N MET A 140 -2.74 18.37 9.74
CA MET A 140 -3.25 19.40 8.82
C MET A 140 -4.34 20.28 9.44
N VAL A 141 -4.02 20.89 10.59
CA VAL A 141 -4.72 22.08 11.05
C VAL A 141 -4.09 23.28 10.34
N GLY A 142 -4.55 23.55 9.12
CA GLY A 142 -4.15 24.70 8.32
C GLY A 142 -5.33 25.21 7.49
N LEU A 143 -5.99 26.25 8.01
CA LEU A 143 -6.82 27.23 7.27
C LEU A 143 -8.10 26.74 6.59
N HIS A 144 -9.10 26.31 7.38
CA HIS A 144 -10.43 26.95 7.43
C HIS A 144 -11.37 26.14 8.32
N GLY A 145 -12.06 26.86 9.20
CA GLY A 145 -12.74 26.30 10.37
C GLY A 145 -13.91 25.37 10.05
N ARG A 146 -13.92 24.22 10.72
CA ARG A 146 -15.06 23.79 11.55
C ARG A 146 -14.66 22.51 12.28
N ARG A 147 -14.98 22.48 13.58
CA ARG A 147 -14.82 21.35 14.50
C ARG A 147 -15.25 20.03 13.84
N ASN A 148 -14.31 19.13 13.59
CA ASN A 148 -14.62 17.71 13.53
C ASN A 148 -13.51 16.94 14.25
N SER A 149 -13.76 16.73 15.55
CA SER A 149 -13.02 15.88 16.48
C SER A 149 -12.58 14.56 15.82
N GLY A 150 -11.34 14.15 16.11
CA GLY A 150 -10.67 12.93 15.64
C GLY A 150 -11.50 11.65 15.83
N LYS A 151 -12.42 11.40 14.90
CA LYS A 151 -13.20 10.17 14.84
C LYS A 151 -12.41 9.19 13.99
N LEU A 152 -11.73 8.26 14.66
CA LEU A 152 -11.09 7.10 14.06
C LEU A 152 -12.01 6.52 12.98
N MET A 153 -11.49 6.28 11.76
CA MET A 153 -12.30 5.64 10.73
C MET A 153 -12.71 4.26 11.24
N SER A 154 -14.03 4.00 11.28
CA SER A 154 -14.55 2.71 11.73
C SER A 154 -14.08 1.62 10.77
N LEU A 155 -13.32 0.66 11.30
CA LEU A 155 -12.77 -0.47 10.55
C LEU A 155 -13.85 -1.39 9.98
N ASP A 156 -15.05 -1.31 10.55
CA ASP A 156 -16.22 -2.09 10.13
C ASP A 156 -16.91 -1.50 8.89
N LYS A 157 -16.48 -0.34 8.40
CA LYS A 157 -17.05 0.31 7.23
C LYS A 157 -16.09 0.26 6.05
N ALA A 158 -16.66 0.15 4.84
CA ALA A 158 -15.92 0.37 3.61
C ALA A 158 -15.28 1.78 3.64
N PRO A 159 -14.04 1.95 3.15
CA PRO A 159 -13.20 0.96 2.45
C PRO A 159 -12.29 0.12 3.37
N LEU A 160 -12.12 0.51 4.64
CA LEU A 160 -11.10 -0.08 5.52
C LEU A 160 -11.38 -1.54 5.89
N ARG A 161 -12.65 -1.94 5.89
CA ARG A 161 -13.02 -3.35 6.09
C ARG A 161 -12.37 -4.26 5.05
N GLN A 162 -12.35 -3.85 3.79
CA GLN A 162 -11.72 -4.61 2.71
C GLN A 162 -10.21 -4.77 2.93
N LEU A 163 -9.54 -3.70 3.40
CA LEU A 163 -8.12 -3.75 3.70
C LEU A 163 -7.83 -4.67 4.90
N LEU A 164 -8.66 -4.62 5.94
CA LEU A 164 -8.55 -5.50 7.09
C LEU A 164 -8.69 -6.97 6.69
N ASP A 165 -9.77 -7.31 5.97
CA ASP A 165 -10.03 -8.68 5.51
C ASP A 165 -8.89 -9.18 4.61
N ALA A 166 -8.37 -8.34 3.72
CA ALA A 166 -7.20 -8.66 2.89
C ALA A 166 -5.92 -8.87 3.71
N THR A 167 -5.71 -8.08 4.76
CA THR A 167 -4.55 -8.21 5.65
C THR A 167 -4.62 -9.51 6.44
N ILE A 168 -5.79 -9.85 6.99
CA ILE A 168 -6.06 -11.13 7.67
C ILE A 168 -5.79 -12.30 6.71
N GLY A 169 -6.35 -12.25 5.50
CA GLY A 169 -6.11 -13.27 4.47
C GLY A 169 -4.64 -13.41 4.09
N ALA A 170 -3.89 -12.30 3.99
CA ALA A 170 -2.45 -12.34 3.72
C ALA A 170 -1.66 -13.02 4.85
N TYR A 171 -2.01 -12.77 6.13
CA TYR A 171 -1.40 -13.48 7.26
C TYR A 171 -1.67 -14.99 7.20
N ILE A 172 -2.92 -15.39 6.92
CA ILE A 172 -3.31 -16.79 6.79
C ILE A 172 -2.49 -17.47 5.68
N ASN A 173 -2.51 -16.90 4.47
CA ASN A 173 -1.80 -17.44 3.30
C ASN A 173 -0.29 -17.54 3.54
N THR A 174 0.32 -16.50 4.10
CA THR A 174 1.74 -16.48 4.41
C THR A 174 2.09 -17.50 5.49
N THR A 175 1.22 -17.71 6.48
CA THR A 175 1.41 -18.74 7.52
C THR A 175 1.49 -20.12 6.90
N HIS A 176 0.53 -20.48 6.05
CA HIS A 176 0.52 -21.76 5.36
C HIS A 176 1.76 -21.96 4.49
N SER A 177 2.13 -20.93 3.72
CA SER A 177 3.34 -20.95 2.88
C SER A 177 4.61 -21.19 3.70
N ARG A 178 4.81 -20.43 4.79
CA ARG A 178 5.97 -20.60 5.70
C ARG A 178 6.01 -21.99 6.30
N LEU A 179 4.86 -22.53 6.72
CA LEU A 179 4.78 -23.84 7.37
C LEU A 179 5.18 -25.01 6.45
N THR A 180 4.98 -24.91 5.14
CA THR A 180 5.35 -25.98 4.19
C THR A 180 6.82 -26.37 4.34
N HIS A 181 7.73 -25.40 4.45
CA HIS A 181 9.19 -25.63 4.47
C HIS A 181 9.89 -25.10 5.74
N ILE A 182 9.14 -24.79 6.81
CA ILE A 182 9.73 -24.26 8.04
C ILE A 182 10.72 -25.26 8.69
N SER A 183 11.84 -24.74 9.18
CA SER A 183 12.85 -25.47 9.96
C SER A 183 12.99 -24.87 11.37
N PRO A 184 13.55 -25.63 12.35
CA PRO A 184 13.60 -25.20 13.75
C PRO A 184 14.21 -23.82 14.01
N ARG A 185 15.18 -23.40 13.21
CA ARG A 185 15.82 -22.07 13.33
C ARG A 185 14.86 -20.90 13.12
N HIS A 186 13.75 -21.12 12.40
CA HIS A 186 12.76 -20.07 12.10
C HIS A 186 11.56 -20.11 13.05
N TYR A 187 11.55 -20.96 14.08
CA TYR A 187 10.38 -21.09 14.97
C TYR A 187 10.12 -19.80 15.75
N SER A 188 11.15 -19.13 16.27
CA SER A 188 10.98 -17.86 16.99
C SER A 188 10.35 -16.79 16.10
N GLU A 189 10.94 -16.58 14.92
CA GLU A 189 10.44 -15.61 13.93
C GLU A 189 9.00 -15.93 13.50
N PHE A 190 8.65 -17.21 13.36
CA PHE A 190 7.30 -17.62 13.03
C PHE A 190 6.29 -17.35 14.16
N ILE A 191 6.67 -17.54 15.42
CA ILE A 191 5.81 -17.20 16.57
C ILE A 191 5.63 -15.68 16.69
N GLU A 192 6.67 -14.89 16.41
CA GLU A 192 6.56 -13.43 16.32
C GLU A 192 5.65 -13.01 15.17
N PHE A 193 5.76 -13.66 14.00
CA PHE A 193 4.89 -13.45 12.87
C PHE A 193 3.41 -13.71 13.22
N LEU A 194 3.12 -14.83 13.90
CA LEU A 194 1.77 -15.12 14.40
C LEU A 194 1.29 -14.14 15.47
N SER A 195 2.20 -13.58 16.28
CA SER A 195 1.86 -12.54 17.25
C SER A 195 1.38 -11.27 16.56
N LYS A 196 2.06 -10.85 15.48
CA LYS A 196 1.62 -9.74 14.61
C LYS A 196 0.31 -10.04 13.88
N ALA A 197 0.12 -11.29 13.46
CA ALA A 197 -1.16 -11.74 12.91
C ALA A 197 -2.28 -11.55 13.94
N ARG A 198 -2.10 -12.03 15.17
CA ARG A 198 -3.08 -11.88 16.26
C ARG A 198 -3.48 -10.43 16.47
N GLU A 199 -2.52 -9.51 16.55
CA GLU A 199 -2.79 -8.07 16.68
C GLU A 199 -3.70 -7.56 15.56
N THR A 200 -3.50 -8.01 14.33
CA THR A 200 -4.31 -7.62 13.18
C THR A 200 -5.71 -8.23 13.25
N PHE A 201 -5.83 -9.51 13.59
CA PHE A 201 -7.13 -10.17 13.77
C PHE A 201 -7.95 -9.43 14.81
N LEU A 202 -7.36 -9.07 15.96
CA LEU A 202 -8.03 -8.35 17.04
C LEU A 202 -8.53 -6.95 16.67
N MET A 203 -8.18 -6.43 15.48
CA MET A 203 -8.78 -5.21 14.96
C MET A 203 -10.21 -5.43 14.41
N ALA A 204 -10.60 -6.67 14.10
CA ALA A 204 -11.96 -7.03 13.68
C ALA A 204 -12.86 -7.33 14.89
N HIS A 205 -14.16 -7.03 14.78
CA HIS A 205 -15.15 -7.24 15.85
C HIS A 205 -15.17 -8.68 16.41
N ASP A 206 -15.12 -9.68 15.53
CA ASP A 206 -15.09 -11.12 15.84
C ASP A 206 -13.67 -11.72 15.72
N GLY A 207 -12.66 -10.86 15.68
CA GLY A 207 -11.27 -11.19 15.41
C GLY A 207 -10.67 -12.23 16.34
N HIS A 208 -11.04 -12.19 17.63
CA HIS A 208 -10.58 -13.18 18.60
C HIS A 208 -11.08 -14.59 18.25
N ILE A 209 -12.34 -14.73 17.83
CA ILE A 209 -12.93 -16.02 17.45
C ILE A 209 -12.26 -16.53 16.18
N GLN A 210 -12.11 -15.67 15.17
CA GLN A 210 -11.42 -16.01 13.92
C GLN A 210 -9.96 -16.46 14.17
N PHE A 211 -9.24 -15.77 15.07
CA PHE A 211 -7.86 -16.13 15.39
C PHE A 211 -7.76 -17.47 16.12
N THR A 212 -8.63 -17.74 17.09
CA THR A 212 -8.69 -19.04 17.77
C THR A 212 -8.95 -20.17 16.78
N GLN A 213 -9.94 -20.02 15.90
CA GLN A 213 -10.25 -21.00 14.85
C GLN A 213 -9.06 -21.21 13.90
N PHE A 214 -8.37 -20.13 13.53
CA PHE A 214 -7.17 -20.19 12.71
C PHE A 214 -6.06 -21.01 13.40
N ILE A 215 -5.76 -20.73 14.67
CA ILE A 215 -4.75 -21.49 15.44
C ILE A 215 -5.14 -22.97 15.58
N ASP A 216 -6.42 -23.27 15.83
CA ASP A 216 -6.91 -24.65 15.92
C ASP A 216 -6.73 -25.40 14.60
N ASN A 217 -7.05 -24.75 13.48
CA ASN A 217 -6.85 -25.30 12.15
C ASN A 217 -5.36 -25.57 11.87
N LEU A 218 -4.46 -24.61 12.19
CA LEU A 218 -3.01 -24.81 12.04
C LEU A 218 -2.51 -26.02 12.82
N LYS A 219 -2.96 -26.19 14.08
CA LYS A 219 -2.60 -27.34 14.93
C LYS A 219 -3.06 -28.66 14.31
N GLN A 220 -4.22 -28.69 13.65
CA GLN A 220 -4.74 -29.88 13.00
C GLN A 220 -4.00 -30.23 11.70
N ILE A 221 -3.85 -29.28 10.78
CA ILE A 221 -3.20 -29.50 9.48
C ILE A 221 -1.72 -29.85 9.66
N TYR A 222 -1.02 -29.14 10.56
CA TYR A 222 0.42 -29.29 10.75
C TYR A 222 0.81 -30.06 12.01
N LYS A 223 -0.07 -30.97 12.49
CA LYS A 223 0.14 -31.80 13.69
C LYS A 223 1.46 -32.59 13.71
N GLY A 224 2.01 -32.90 12.52
CA GLY A 224 3.32 -33.55 12.38
C GLY A 224 4.51 -32.71 12.87
N LYS A 225 4.38 -31.38 12.90
CA LYS A 225 5.43 -30.46 13.37
C LYS A 225 5.35 -30.26 14.89
N LYS A 226 5.50 -31.35 15.65
CA LYS A 226 5.22 -31.43 17.10
C LYS A 226 5.84 -30.30 17.93
N LYS A 227 7.15 -30.04 17.80
CA LYS A 227 7.85 -29.00 18.56
C LYS A 227 7.30 -27.60 18.26
N LEU A 228 7.03 -27.30 16.99
CA LEU A 228 6.44 -26.01 16.61
C LEU A 228 5.02 -25.87 17.16
N MET A 229 4.20 -26.92 17.05
CA MET A 229 2.82 -26.89 17.54
C MET A 229 2.72 -26.81 19.07
N MET A 230 3.73 -27.29 19.80
CA MET A 230 3.89 -27.06 21.24
C MET A 230 4.09 -25.56 21.51
N LEU A 231 5.04 -24.91 20.82
CA LEU A 231 5.29 -23.46 20.97
C LEU A 231 4.06 -22.62 20.61
N VAL A 232 3.35 -22.99 19.53
CA VAL A 232 2.10 -22.33 19.12
C VAL A 232 1.03 -22.46 20.23
N ARG A 233 0.90 -23.63 20.86
CA ARG A 233 -0.03 -23.85 21.96
C ARG A 233 0.35 -23.08 23.21
N GLU A 234 1.63 -23.06 23.58
CA GLU A 234 2.11 -22.30 24.74
C GLU A 234 1.86 -20.80 24.59
N ARG A 235 1.93 -20.28 23.35
CA ARG A 235 1.77 -18.86 23.08
C ARG A 235 0.32 -18.42 22.84
N PHE A 236 -0.49 -19.26 22.20
CA PHE A 236 -1.81 -18.87 21.67
C PHE A 236 -2.95 -19.84 22.02
N GLY A 237 -2.67 -20.92 22.76
CA GLY A 237 -3.65 -21.92 23.16
C GLY A 237 -4.40 -21.58 24.43
#